data_AF-A0A954CT96-F1
#
_entry.id   AF-A0A954CT96-F1
#
_cell.length_a   1.000
_cell.length_b   1.000
_cell.length_c   1.000
_cell.angle_alpha   90.00
_cell.angle_beta   90.00
_cell.angle_gamma   90.00
#
_symmetry.space_group_name_H-M   'P 1'
#
loop_
_entity.id
_entity.type
_entity.pdbx_description
1 polymer ?
#
loop_
_entity_poly.entity_id
_entity_poly.type
_entity_poly.pdbx_seq_one_letter_code
_entity_poly.pdbx_strand_id
1 'polypeptide(L)'
;MSTRTARPGITFAVDDVEPAKTALSLEPTYQAVKRFFEKPVESCSDYSGEVVWVVKYHPLFWAVHTAFNEHRPLVFSPDMIWLTIVQGLAQHVRNHQDDLWHHFAGADLTPVLCVERDDIVKGSPENLWEEMVSELADQVAMYLPEIREQLVPTFSTTGPRERMAFELALLEVVLPFYLYQFASICGIPQVTLEGTADDWKLLQDRVRYLRRFEMDWWLDPLDDVCEGFVLAAEQKPDLNHWRGMYRKDAACGGTEFDGWIGHLVPYTRGELSNCFDQRNPLLAGGGERIRLAALPTPLSRVPFRYVKRGNASRNYRMEFLSGKVAVEQDPESLALRPKIGWAVRETSAMERLETEFVTIRAPLSESAIVYQYQRLTNLPRPPHALKQFYAECNGGTVGTLEGQPAYDFLPMELIEPIPVKVPEDQVRGEYSVRAHLVPFCQMADGSMAALVLGYGYDHHGGVLVMPREQVWGKQLPLVADRFESFLEQSFDSPDQPYTALPGFEPTLIDVWR
;
A
#
# COMPACT_ATOMS: atom_id res chain seq x y z
N MET A 1 -23.16 0.02 -25.47
CA MET A 1 -22.17 -0.60 -26.36
C MET A 1 -21.25 0.49 -26.88
N SER A 2 -20.13 0.73 -26.19
CA SER A 2 -19.11 1.66 -26.66
C SER A 2 -18.30 0.94 -27.73
N THR A 3 -18.42 1.38 -28.98
CA THR A 3 -17.56 0.90 -30.08
C THR A 3 -16.13 1.29 -29.75
N ARG A 4 -15.30 0.32 -29.28
CA ARG A 4 -13.85 0.49 -29.17
C ARG A 4 -13.34 0.90 -30.55
N THR A 5 -12.99 2.16 -30.71
CA THR A 5 -12.25 2.64 -31.88
C THR A 5 -10.98 1.80 -31.98
N ALA A 6 -10.80 1.11 -33.11
CA ALA A 6 -9.61 0.31 -33.37
C ALA A 6 -8.39 1.23 -33.21
N ARG A 7 -7.60 0.97 -32.16
CA ARG A 7 -6.36 1.72 -31.94
C ARG A 7 -5.34 1.23 -32.95
N PRO A 8 -4.53 2.12 -33.55
CA PRO A 8 -3.40 1.68 -34.36
C PRO A 8 -2.51 0.78 -33.50
N GLY A 9 -1.99 -0.29 -34.09
CA GLY A 9 -1.17 -1.25 -33.37
C GLY A 9 -0.83 -2.45 -34.23
N ILE A 10 0.00 -3.32 -33.66
CA ILE A 10 0.44 -4.56 -34.27
C ILE A 10 0.25 -5.72 -33.31
N THR A 11 0.09 -6.93 -33.84
CA THR A 11 -0.04 -8.15 -33.06
C THR A 11 0.89 -9.21 -33.63
N PHE A 12 1.65 -9.89 -32.76
CA PHE A 12 2.58 -10.94 -33.17
C PHE A 12 2.57 -12.10 -32.16
N ALA A 13 2.84 -13.32 -32.66
CA ALA A 13 2.95 -14.52 -31.83
C ALA A 13 4.31 -14.55 -31.11
N VAL A 14 4.35 -15.16 -29.91
CA VAL A 14 5.58 -15.21 -29.08
C VAL A 14 5.93 -16.66 -28.73
N ASP A 15 5.16 -17.30 -27.86
CA ASP A 15 5.31 -18.71 -27.49
C ASP A 15 4.34 -19.60 -28.26
N ASP A 16 4.79 -20.79 -28.64
CA ASP A 16 3.96 -21.81 -29.29
C ASP A 16 3.21 -22.60 -28.21
N VAL A 17 2.23 -21.93 -27.60
CA VAL A 17 1.36 -22.48 -26.55
C VAL A 17 -0.10 -22.28 -26.92
N GLU A 18 -0.94 -23.25 -26.54
CA GLU A 18 -2.37 -23.13 -26.78
C GLU A 18 -2.97 -22.01 -25.91
N PRO A 19 -3.64 -20.99 -26.49
CA PRO A 19 -4.21 -19.89 -25.72
C PRO A 19 -5.30 -20.33 -24.76
N ALA A 20 -5.48 -19.56 -23.68
CA ALA A 20 -6.58 -19.74 -22.73
C ALA A 20 -7.94 -19.80 -23.43
N LYS A 21 -8.82 -20.69 -22.95
CA LYS A 21 -10.21 -20.84 -23.44
C LYS A 21 -11.26 -20.32 -22.47
N THR A 22 -10.87 -20.06 -21.22
CA THR A 22 -11.76 -19.64 -20.15
C THR A 22 -11.52 -18.18 -19.79
N ALA A 23 -12.60 -17.42 -19.69
CA ALA A 23 -12.56 -16.03 -19.22
C ALA A 23 -12.28 -15.97 -17.71
N LEU A 24 -11.68 -14.87 -17.27
CA LEU A 24 -11.49 -14.58 -15.85
C LEU A 24 -12.75 -13.91 -15.30
N SER A 25 -12.97 -14.04 -13.99
CA SER A 25 -14.06 -13.33 -13.32
C SER A 25 -13.84 -11.82 -13.39
N LEU A 26 -14.88 -11.11 -13.83
CA LEU A 26 -14.89 -9.67 -13.97
C LEU A 26 -15.70 -9.02 -12.85
N GLU A 27 -15.39 -7.76 -12.58
CA GLU A 27 -16.15 -6.88 -11.70
C GLU A 27 -16.19 -5.45 -12.27
N PRO A 28 -17.11 -4.59 -11.80
CA PRO A 28 -17.09 -3.17 -12.16
C PRO A 28 -15.80 -2.47 -11.72
N THR A 29 -15.25 -1.61 -12.58
CA THR A 29 -13.99 -0.89 -12.36
C THR A 29 -13.99 -0.10 -11.05
N TYR A 30 -15.12 0.51 -10.67
CA TYR A 30 -15.20 1.25 -9.40
C TYR A 30 -15.00 0.37 -8.16
N GLN A 31 -15.39 -0.91 -8.21
CA GLN A 31 -15.22 -1.84 -7.09
C GLN A 31 -13.76 -2.26 -6.97
N ALA A 32 -13.12 -2.56 -8.10
CA ALA A 32 -11.67 -2.80 -8.15
C ALA A 32 -10.89 -1.60 -7.61
N VAL A 33 -11.24 -0.38 -8.05
CA VAL A 33 -10.67 0.88 -7.57
C VAL A 33 -10.84 1.05 -6.05
N LYS A 34 -12.05 0.87 -5.52
CA LYS A 34 -12.31 0.96 -4.07
C LYS A 34 -11.49 -0.04 -3.27
N ARG A 35 -11.38 -1.29 -3.75
CA ARG A 35 -10.59 -2.33 -3.10
C ARG A 35 -9.10 -2.02 -3.18
N PHE A 36 -8.62 -1.58 -4.34
CA PHE A 36 -7.20 -1.24 -4.55
C PHE A 36 -6.74 -0.06 -3.69
N PHE A 37 -7.64 0.88 -3.39
CA PHE A 37 -7.36 2.01 -2.50
C PHE A 37 -7.76 1.79 -1.04
N GLU A 38 -8.42 0.66 -0.72
CA GLU A 38 -8.85 0.22 0.61
C GLU A 38 -9.73 1.22 1.39
N LYS A 39 -10.21 2.28 0.73
CA LYS A 39 -11.01 3.37 1.32
C LYS A 39 -12.04 3.90 0.31
N PRO A 40 -13.11 4.57 0.78
CA PRO A 40 -14.06 5.23 -0.09
C PRO A 40 -13.37 6.26 -1.00
N VAL A 41 -13.76 6.27 -2.27
CA VAL A 41 -13.34 7.29 -3.24
C VAL A 41 -14.50 8.24 -3.50
N GLU A 42 -14.20 9.54 -3.57
CA GLU A 42 -15.12 10.61 -3.96
C GLU A 42 -15.45 10.49 -5.45
N SER A 43 -14.41 10.34 -6.28
CA SER A 43 -14.58 10.13 -7.72
C SER A 43 -13.50 9.28 -8.34
N CYS A 44 -13.77 8.67 -9.51
CA CYS A 44 -12.79 7.93 -10.28
C CYS A 44 -13.05 7.99 -11.80
N SER A 45 -12.04 7.61 -12.58
CA SER A 45 -12.02 7.73 -14.05
C SER A 45 -13.00 6.82 -14.79
N ASP A 46 -13.44 5.72 -14.17
CA ASP A 46 -14.35 4.76 -14.79
C ASP A 46 -15.19 4.01 -13.74
N TYR A 47 -16.51 4.09 -13.91
CA TYR A 47 -17.48 3.44 -13.03
C TYR A 47 -18.16 2.22 -13.63
N SER A 48 -18.18 2.09 -14.96
CA SER A 48 -19.03 1.12 -15.66
C SER A 48 -18.26 0.10 -16.47
N GLY A 49 -16.97 0.35 -16.75
CA GLY A 49 -16.11 -0.65 -17.37
C GLY A 49 -15.92 -1.88 -16.48
N GLU A 50 -15.73 -3.04 -17.08
CA GLU A 50 -15.46 -4.30 -16.38
C GLU A 50 -13.96 -4.60 -16.38
N VAL A 51 -13.45 -5.08 -15.25
CA VAL A 51 -12.03 -5.41 -15.04
C VAL A 51 -11.91 -6.72 -14.28
N VAL A 52 -10.74 -7.36 -14.35
CA VAL A 52 -10.46 -8.63 -13.69
C VAL A 52 -10.48 -8.48 -12.16
N TRP A 53 -11.19 -9.36 -11.48
CA TRP A 53 -11.42 -9.28 -10.03
C TRP A 53 -10.17 -9.58 -9.17
N VAL A 54 -9.24 -10.42 -9.61
CA VAL A 54 -8.18 -11.01 -8.76
C VAL A 54 -6.85 -10.22 -8.77
N VAL A 55 -6.83 -8.97 -9.23
CA VAL A 55 -5.57 -8.21 -9.32
C VAL A 55 -5.10 -7.77 -7.93
N LYS A 56 -4.12 -8.50 -7.36
CA LYS A 56 -3.60 -8.28 -5.99
C LYS A 56 -2.24 -7.55 -5.93
N TYR A 57 -1.56 -7.43 -7.06
CA TYR A 57 -0.22 -6.83 -7.16
C TYR A 57 -0.20 -5.73 -8.22
N HIS A 58 0.98 -5.18 -8.53
CA HIS A 58 1.16 -4.19 -9.59
C HIS A 58 0.49 -4.66 -10.90
N PRO A 59 -0.57 -4.00 -11.40
CA PRO A 59 -1.43 -4.56 -12.46
C PRO A 59 -0.72 -4.91 -13.77
N LEU A 60 0.32 -4.15 -14.14
CA LEU A 60 1.20 -4.50 -15.28
C LEU A 60 1.87 -5.87 -15.10
N PHE A 61 2.58 -6.07 -13.99
CA PHE A 61 3.31 -7.32 -13.73
C PHE A 61 2.37 -8.48 -13.45
N TRP A 62 1.22 -8.20 -12.80
CA TRP A 62 0.17 -9.21 -12.64
C TRP A 62 -0.36 -9.68 -13.99
N ALA A 63 -0.67 -8.77 -14.92
CA ALA A 63 -1.13 -9.14 -16.25
C ALA A 63 -0.11 -10.01 -17.00
N VAL A 64 1.19 -9.66 -16.92
CA VAL A 64 2.27 -10.44 -17.54
C VAL A 64 2.43 -11.82 -16.88
N HIS A 65 2.41 -11.89 -15.55
CA HIS A 65 2.47 -13.14 -14.79
C HIS A 65 1.30 -14.07 -15.14
N THR A 66 0.08 -13.56 -15.13
CA THR A 66 -1.12 -14.33 -15.45
C THR A 66 -1.12 -14.76 -16.91
N ALA A 67 -0.72 -13.90 -17.84
CA ALA A 67 -0.62 -14.27 -19.24
C ALA A 67 0.43 -15.36 -19.50
N PHE A 68 1.57 -15.31 -18.82
CA PHE A 68 2.60 -16.35 -18.93
C PHE A 68 2.13 -17.70 -18.36
N ASN A 69 1.46 -17.69 -17.21
CA ASN A 69 1.04 -18.94 -16.55
C ASN A 69 -0.25 -19.55 -17.14
N GLU A 70 -1.15 -18.72 -17.66
CA GLU A 70 -2.45 -19.16 -18.18
C GLU A 70 -2.53 -19.09 -19.71
N HIS A 71 -1.42 -18.80 -20.40
CA HIS A 71 -1.34 -18.67 -21.85
C HIS A 71 -2.35 -17.65 -22.40
N ARG A 72 -2.36 -16.45 -21.83
CA ARG A 72 -3.26 -15.38 -22.30
C ARG A 72 -2.52 -14.41 -23.20
N PRO A 73 -3.16 -13.90 -24.27
CA PRO A 73 -2.58 -12.80 -25.02
C PRO A 73 -2.39 -11.56 -24.14
N LEU A 74 -1.40 -10.73 -24.45
CA LEU A 74 -1.11 -9.47 -23.74
C LEU A 74 -1.27 -8.26 -24.64
N VAL A 75 -1.71 -7.14 -24.06
CA VAL A 75 -1.78 -5.85 -24.73
C VAL A 75 -0.96 -4.82 -23.97
N PHE A 76 -0.04 -4.15 -24.66
CA PHE A 76 0.70 -2.99 -24.14
C PHE A 76 0.39 -1.73 -24.95
N SER A 77 0.46 -0.57 -24.30
CA SER A 77 0.51 0.74 -24.98
C SER A 77 1.71 1.55 -24.50
N PRO A 78 2.23 2.51 -25.30
CA PRO A 78 3.30 3.40 -24.89
C PRO A 78 3.01 4.10 -23.55
N ASP A 79 1.76 4.54 -23.34
CA ASP A 79 1.34 5.19 -22.09
C ASP A 79 1.52 4.29 -20.85
N MET A 80 1.21 2.99 -20.96
CA MET A 80 1.35 2.05 -19.84
C MET A 80 2.81 1.88 -19.43
N ILE A 81 3.69 1.76 -20.43
CA ILE A 81 5.12 1.58 -20.24
C ILE A 81 5.74 2.89 -19.72
N TRP A 82 5.45 4.01 -20.38
CA TRP A 82 5.94 5.32 -19.99
C TRP A 82 5.52 5.72 -18.58
N LEU A 83 4.25 5.51 -18.20
CA LEU A 83 3.81 5.78 -16.83
C LEU A 83 4.58 4.93 -15.81
N THR A 84 4.99 3.70 -16.15
CA THR A 84 5.80 2.85 -15.26
C THR A 84 7.19 3.44 -15.07
N ILE A 85 7.81 3.89 -16.16
CA ILE A 85 9.12 4.54 -16.15
C ILE A 85 9.06 5.84 -15.34
N VAL A 86 8.05 6.69 -15.54
CA VAL A 86 7.90 7.94 -14.77
C VAL A 86 7.68 7.66 -13.28
N GLN A 87 6.96 6.59 -12.93
CA GLN A 87 6.80 6.17 -11.54
C GLN A 87 8.12 5.67 -10.93
N GLY A 88 8.94 4.96 -11.72
CA GLY A 88 10.31 4.60 -11.35
C GLY A 88 11.20 5.83 -11.10
N LEU A 89 11.14 6.82 -11.99
CA LEU A 89 11.82 8.11 -11.79
C LEU A 89 11.33 8.85 -10.55
N ALA A 90 10.02 8.89 -10.32
CA ALA A 90 9.46 9.51 -9.11
C ALA A 90 9.97 8.83 -7.85
N GLN A 91 10.11 7.50 -7.85
CA GLN A 91 10.76 6.78 -6.74
C GLN A 91 12.24 7.13 -6.61
N HIS A 92 12.97 7.25 -7.73
CA HIS A 92 14.37 7.67 -7.71
C HIS A 92 14.54 9.06 -7.10
N VAL A 93 13.75 10.04 -7.56
CA VAL A 93 13.78 11.40 -7.02
C VAL A 93 13.43 11.41 -5.53
N ARG A 94 12.47 10.59 -5.09
CA ARG A 94 12.18 10.43 -3.65
C ARG A 94 13.37 9.86 -2.86
N ASN A 95 14.09 8.89 -3.43
CA ASN A 95 15.23 8.26 -2.75
C ASN A 95 16.49 9.13 -2.72
N HIS A 96 16.63 10.09 -3.65
CA HIS A 96 17.82 10.95 -3.84
C HIS A 96 17.46 12.44 -3.80
N GLN A 97 16.50 12.80 -2.96
CA GLN A 97 15.87 14.11 -2.99
C GLN A 97 16.86 15.25 -2.71
N ASP A 98 17.76 15.09 -1.75
CA ASP A 98 18.77 16.09 -1.38
C ASP A 98 19.75 16.35 -2.53
N ASP A 99 20.15 15.28 -3.23
CA ASP A 99 21.11 15.34 -4.33
C ASP A 99 20.48 15.93 -5.60
N LEU A 100 19.21 15.61 -5.88
CA LEU A 100 18.51 16.03 -7.09
C LEU A 100 17.71 17.33 -6.93
N TRP A 101 17.61 17.87 -5.71
CA TRP A 101 16.88 19.10 -5.38
C TRP A 101 17.16 20.26 -6.35
N HIS A 102 18.44 20.45 -6.71
CA HIS A 102 18.92 21.52 -7.58
C HIS A 102 18.40 21.44 -9.02
N HIS A 103 17.88 20.30 -9.46
CA HIS A 103 17.20 20.15 -10.75
C HIS A 103 15.74 20.62 -10.74
N PHE A 104 15.12 20.76 -9.56
CA PHE A 104 13.67 20.91 -9.42
C PHE A 104 13.22 22.18 -8.69
N ALA A 105 14.08 22.89 -7.97
CA ALA A 105 13.67 24.07 -7.20
C ALA A 105 14.67 25.24 -7.25
N GLY A 106 14.14 26.46 -7.44
CA GLY A 106 14.66 27.62 -6.73
C GLY A 106 14.30 27.49 -5.25
N ALA A 107 15.14 28.03 -4.36
CA ALA A 107 15.13 27.78 -2.91
C ALA A 107 13.73 27.72 -2.27
N ASP A 108 13.58 26.77 -1.34
CA ASP A 108 12.43 26.48 -0.47
C ASP A 108 11.45 25.41 -0.98
N LEU A 109 11.45 24.23 -0.33
CA LEU A 109 10.34 23.26 -0.06
C LEU A 109 10.77 21.76 -0.10
N THR A 110 11.10 21.15 1.04
CA THR A 110 11.56 19.73 1.10
C THR A 110 10.49 18.77 1.66
N PRO A 111 10.02 17.73 0.93
CA PRO A 111 9.13 16.65 1.46
C PRO A 111 9.84 15.36 1.96
N VAL A 112 9.17 14.54 2.79
CA VAL A 112 9.57 13.16 3.23
C VAL A 112 8.31 12.26 3.27
N LEU A 113 8.45 10.93 3.08
CA LEU A 113 7.37 9.93 3.02
C LEU A 113 7.83 8.54 3.55
N CYS A 114 7.04 7.86 4.40
CA CYS A 114 7.15 6.41 4.72
C CYS A 114 5.77 5.79 5.10
N VAL A 115 5.56 4.47 4.93
CA VAL A 115 4.23 3.80 5.03
C VAL A 115 4.29 2.45 5.77
N GLU A 116 3.33 2.14 6.68
CA GLU A 116 2.90 0.77 7.06
C GLU A 116 1.37 0.64 7.35
N ARG A 117 0.83 -0.60 7.28
CA ARG A 117 -0.59 -1.00 7.37
C ARG A 117 -0.78 -2.28 8.18
N ASP A 118 -1.87 -2.34 8.96
CA ASP A 118 -2.31 -3.50 9.76
C ASP A 118 -3.72 -3.98 9.37
N ASP A 119 -3.84 -5.03 8.54
CA ASP A 119 -5.09 -5.79 8.38
C ASP A 119 -4.97 -7.12 7.57
N ILE A 120 -4.11 -8.06 7.99
CA ILE A 120 -4.15 -9.46 7.50
C ILE A 120 -4.01 -10.47 8.64
N VAL A 121 -4.97 -11.42 8.73
CA VAL A 121 -4.84 -12.65 9.53
C VAL A 121 -4.63 -13.84 8.60
N LYS A 122 -3.43 -14.42 8.68
CA LYS A 122 -3.07 -15.68 8.03
C LYS A 122 -3.76 -16.86 8.75
N GLY A 123 -4.66 -17.55 8.06
CA GLY A 123 -5.30 -18.79 8.56
C GLY A 123 -6.79 -18.71 8.95
N SER A 124 -7.58 -17.80 8.38
CA SER A 124 -9.02 -17.75 8.68
C SER A 124 -9.79 -19.00 8.16
N PRO A 125 -10.60 -19.66 9.03
CA PRO A 125 -11.34 -20.90 8.72
C PRO A 125 -12.62 -20.72 7.88
N GLU A 126 -12.92 -19.51 7.40
CA GLU A 126 -14.12 -19.23 6.57
C GLU A 126 -13.85 -19.35 5.05
N ASN A 127 -12.74 -19.98 4.68
CA ASN A 127 -12.43 -20.30 3.29
C ASN A 127 -13.11 -21.62 2.89
N LEU A 128 -13.84 -21.63 1.78
CA LEU A 128 -14.59 -22.78 1.27
C LEU A 128 -13.67 -23.76 0.52
N TRP A 129 -13.04 -24.66 1.29
CA TRP A 129 -12.09 -25.67 0.79
C TRP A 129 -12.74 -26.97 0.30
N GLU A 130 -14.03 -27.20 0.57
CA GLU A 130 -14.66 -28.51 0.34
C GLU A 130 -14.97 -28.81 -1.13
N GLU A 131 -15.14 -27.79 -1.97
CA GLU A 131 -15.50 -27.97 -3.39
C GLU A 131 -14.28 -28.28 -4.27
N MET A 132 -13.08 -27.85 -3.85
CA MET A 132 -11.84 -28.02 -4.62
C MET A 132 -11.20 -29.42 -4.46
N VAL A 133 -11.61 -30.17 -3.43
CA VAL A 133 -11.12 -31.54 -3.16
C VAL A 133 -11.88 -32.58 -4.00
N SER A 134 -13.14 -32.32 -4.34
CA SER A 134 -13.97 -33.24 -5.14
C SER A 134 -13.47 -33.37 -6.58
N GLU A 135 -12.97 -32.28 -7.18
CA GLU A 135 -12.47 -32.27 -8.56
C GLU A 135 -11.09 -32.94 -8.73
N LEU A 136 -10.33 -33.09 -7.65
CA LEU A 136 -9.02 -33.74 -7.68
C LEU A 136 -9.13 -35.29 -7.61
N ALA A 137 -10.18 -35.81 -6.96
CA ALA A 137 -10.40 -37.24 -6.77
C ALA A 137 -10.83 -37.95 -8.08
N ASP A 138 -11.53 -37.25 -8.96
CA ASP A 138 -12.04 -37.81 -10.23
C ASP A 138 -10.91 -38.06 -11.25
N GLN A 139 -9.78 -37.36 -11.15
CA GLN A 139 -8.67 -37.49 -12.11
C GLN A 139 -7.72 -38.65 -11.78
N VAL A 140 -7.66 -39.08 -10.52
CA VAL A 140 -6.84 -40.24 -10.10
C VAL A 140 -7.53 -41.57 -10.45
N ALA A 141 -8.86 -41.58 -10.53
CA ALA A 141 -9.65 -42.77 -10.86
C ALA A 141 -9.41 -43.33 -12.28
N MET A 142 -8.82 -42.55 -13.19
CA MET A 142 -8.58 -42.95 -14.58
C MET A 142 -7.42 -43.94 -14.76
N TYR A 143 -6.52 -44.10 -13.78
CA TYR A 143 -5.28 -44.86 -13.97
C TYR A 143 -5.18 -46.16 -13.15
N LEU A 144 -6.05 -46.39 -12.15
CA LEU A 144 -6.07 -47.60 -11.29
C LEU A 144 -7.50 -48.03 -10.87
N PRO A 145 -8.39 -48.35 -11.83
CA PRO A 145 -9.82 -48.55 -11.56
C PRO A 145 -10.12 -49.72 -10.60
N GLU A 146 -9.35 -50.79 -10.69
CA GLU A 146 -9.55 -52.04 -9.92
C GLU A 146 -9.21 -51.87 -8.43
N ILE A 147 -8.20 -51.06 -8.10
CA ILE A 147 -7.78 -50.79 -6.72
C ILE A 147 -8.77 -49.83 -6.04
N ARG A 148 -9.30 -48.84 -6.80
CA ARG A 148 -10.33 -47.91 -6.32
C ARG A 148 -11.62 -48.64 -5.96
N GLU A 149 -12.06 -49.60 -6.77
CA GLU A 149 -13.29 -50.37 -6.51
C GLU A 149 -13.23 -51.17 -5.20
N GLN A 150 -12.04 -51.69 -4.86
CA GLN A 150 -11.84 -52.47 -3.63
C GLN A 150 -11.62 -51.60 -2.38
N LEU A 151 -10.99 -50.44 -2.52
CA LEU A 151 -10.59 -49.57 -1.40
C LEU A 151 -11.55 -48.40 -1.13
N VAL A 152 -12.45 -48.10 -2.07
CA VAL A 152 -13.53 -47.10 -1.92
C VAL A 152 -14.90 -47.80 -2.03
N PRO A 153 -15.33 -48.55 -0.99
CA PRO A 153 -16.58 -49.31 -1.04
C PRO A 153 -17.82 -48.42 -0.86
N THR A 154 -18.90 -48.79 -1.53
CA THR A 154 -20.25 -48.26 -1.28
C THR A 154 -21.05 -49.21 -0.39
N PHE A 155 -20.85 -49.08 0.93
CA PHE A 155 -21.71 -49.73 1.91
C PHE A 155 -23.08 -49.04 1.95
N SER A 156 -24.08 -49.72 2.53
CA SER A 156 -25.44 -49.16 2.69
C SER A 156 -25.50 -47.89 3.55
N THR A 157 -24.42 -47.57 4.26
CA THR A 157 -24.25 -46.35 5.08
C THR A 157 -23.30 -45.33 4.44
N THR A 158 -22.71 -45.62 3.27
CA THR A 158 -21.76 -44.71 2.62
C THR A 158 -22.51 -43.54 1.99
N GLY A 159 -22.40 -42.36 2.60
CA GLY A 159 -22.83 -41.08 2.03
C GLY A 159 -21.69 -40.33 1.35
N PRO A 160 -21.93 -39.10 0.87
CA PRO A 160 -20.91 -38.28 0.21
C PRO A 160 -19.66 -38.02 1.05
N ARG A 161 -19.81 -37.96 2.39
CA ARG A 161 -18.72 -37.68 3.33
C ARG A 161 -17.83 -38.90 3.57
N GLU A 162 -18.43 -40.07 3.74
CA GLU A 162 -17.70 -41.34 3.93
C GLU A 162 -16.94 -41.72 2.65
N ARG A 163 -17.53 -41.44 1.48
CA ARG A 163 -16.87 -41.63 0.18
C ARG A 163 -15.60 -40.78 0.04
N MET A 164 -15.66 -39.51 0.43
CA MET A 164 -14.50 -38.61 0.42
C MET A 164 -13.37 -39.12 1.33
N ALA A 165 -13.71 -39.60 2.52
CA ALA A 165 -12.73 -40.15 3.46
C ALA A 165 -12.02 -41.41 2.91
N PHE A 166 -12.76 -42.30 2.24
CA PHE A 166 -12.16 -43.48 1.60
C PHE A 166 -11.26 -43.13 0.41
N GLU A 167 -11.63 -42.12 -0.38
CA GLU A 167 -10.82 -41.63 -1.50
C GLU A 167 -9.52 -40.98 -1.03
N LEU A 168 -9.54 -40.25 0.10
CA LEU A 168 -8.33 -39.71 0.74
C LEU A 168 -7.40 -40.81 1.28
N ALA A 169 -7.96 -41.83 1.92
CA ALA A 169 -7.18 -42.97 2.41
C ALA A 169 -6.53 -43.77 1.27
N LEU A 170 -7.18 -43.88 0.10
CA LEU A 170 -6.61 -44.48 -1.09
C LEU A 170 -5.37 -43.71 -1.59
N LEU A 171 -5.41 -42.36 -1.56
CA LEU A 171 -4.28 -41.52 -1.95
C LEU A 171 -3.08 -41.70 -1.02
N GLU A 172 -3.32 -41.93 0.28
CA GLU A 172 -2.28 -42.22 1.26
C GLU A 172 -1.58 -43.57 1.02
N VAL A 173 -2.31 -44.58 0.55
CA VAL A 173 -1.77 -45.92 0.25
C VAL A 173 -0.75 -45.92 -0.89
N VAL A 174 -0.92 -45.04 -1.88
CA VAL A 174 -0.04 -44.97 -3.08
C VAL A 174 1.09 -43.94 -2.95
N LEU A 175 1.02 -43.08 -1.93
CA LEU A 175 1.93 -41.97 -1.63
C LEU A 175 3.44 -42.34 -1.58
N PRO A 176 3.85 -43.55 -1.12
CA PRO A 176 5.28 -43.93 -1.09
C PRO A 176 5.91 -44.27 -2.44
N PHE A 177 5.12 -44.44 -3.51
CA PHE A 177 5.58 -45.03 -4.77
C PHE A 177 5.67 -44.07 -5.96
N TYR A 178 5.24 -42.81 -5.79
CA TYR A 178 5.16 -41.84 -6.88
C TYR A 178 5.75 -40.49 -6.48
N LEU A 179 6.80 -40.05 -7.20
CA LEU A 179 7.26 -38.66 -7.24
C LEU A 179 6.41 -37.92 -8.28
N TYR A 180 5.55 -37.02 -7.83
CA TYR A 180 4.71 -36.20 -8.71
C TYR A 180 5.52 -35.04 -9.30
N GLN A 181 6.00 -35.19 -10.54
CA GLN A 181 6.57 -34.08 -11.31
C GLN A 181 5.66 -33.76 -12.49
N PHE A 182 4.84 -32.73 -12.35
CA PHE A 182 4.06 -32.15 -13.44
C PHE A 182 4.91 -31.08 -14.12
N ALA A 183 5.31 -31.30 -15.37
CA ALA A 183 5.79 -30.23 -16.23
C ALA A 183 4.57 -29.43 -16.70
N SER A 184 4.33 -28.26 -16.11
CA SER A 184 3.50 -27.25 -16.77
C SER A 184 4.32 -26.66 -17.93
N ILE A 185 3.68 -26.51 -19.08
CA ILE A 185 4.17 -25.65 -20.15
C ILE A 185 3.62 -24.27 -19.80
N CYS A 186 4.49 -23.25 -19.77
CA CYS A 186 4.12 -21.84 -19.59
C CYS A 186 4.60 -21.04 -20.79
N GLY A 187 3.95 -19.92 -21.09
CA GLY A 187 4.29 -19.04 -22.20
C GLY A 187 3.22 -18.01 -22.50
N ILE A 188 3.58 -16.94 -23.19
CA ILE A 188 2.66 -15.91 -23.68
C ILE A 188 2.40 -16.21 -25.16
N PRO A 189 1.18 -16.60 -25.59
CA PRO A 189 0.95 -16.98 -26.98
C PRO A 189 1.11 -15.82 -27.96
N GLN A 190 0.68 -14.61 -27.55
CA GLN A 190 0.58 -13.47 -28.44
C GLN A 190 0.70 -12.15 -27.67
N VAL A 191 1.34 -11.17 -28.29
CA VAL A 191 1.44 -9.79 -27.78
C VAL A 191 0.87 -8.83 -28.82
N THR A 192 0.09 -7.86 -28.36
CA THR A 192 -0.39 -6.72 -29.14
C THR A 192 0.23 -5.43 -28.59
N LEU A 193 0.86 -4.65 -29.46
CA LEU A 193 1.34 -3.32 -29.15
C LEU A 193 0.38 -2.29 -29.76
N GLU A 194 -0.30 -1.53 -28.91
CA GLU A 194 -1.05 -0.32 -29.31
C GLU A 194 -0.04 0.81 -29.63
N GLY A 195 -0.47 1.81 -30.40
CA GLY A 195 0.35 2.93 -30.84
C GLY A 195 1.11 2.66 -32.15
N THR A 196 1.69 3.71 -32.70
CA THR A 196 2.53 3.66 -33.91
C THR A 196 3.99 3.43 -33.56
N ALA A 197 4.81 3.00 -34.52
CA ALA A 197 6.25 2.87 -34.31
C ALA A 197 6.92 4.21 -33.87
N ASP A 198 6.38 5.35 -34.33
CA ASP A 198 6.87 6.68 -33.93
C ASP A 198 6.57 6.98 -32.46
N ASP A 199 5.44 6.50 -31.91
CA ASP A 199 5.14 6.62 -30.48
C ASP A 199 6.15 5.85 -29.62
N TRP A 200 6.56 4.66 -30.06
CA TRP A 200 7.56 3.84 -29.37
C TRP A 200 8.98 4.43 -29.48
N LYS A 201 9.33 5.03 -30.63
CA LYS A 201 10.58 5.79 -30.78
C LYS A 201 10.60 7.02 -29.88
N LEU A 202 9.49 7.75 -29.82
CA LEU A 202 9.34 8.89 -28.92
C LEU A 202 9.52 8.46 -27.47
N LEU A 203 8.93 7.32 -27.05
CA LEU A 203 9.13 6.77 -25.71
C LEU A 203 10.63 6.52 -25.44
N GLN A 204 11.34 5.87 -26.36
CA GLN A 204 12.78 5.63 -26.22
C GLN A 204 13.57 6.95 -26.11
N ASP A 205 13.28 7.94 -26.94
CA ASP A 205 13.93 9.26 -26.85
C ASP A 205 13.65 9.98 -25.52
N ARG A 206 12.44 9.80 -24.96
CA ARG A 206 12.11 10.32 -23.62
C ARG A 206 12.86 9.60 -22.51
N VAL A 207 13.11 8.30 -22.63
CA VAL A 207 14.00 7.56 -21.70
C VAL A 207 15.42 8.13 -21.74
N ARG A 208 15.96 8.40 -22.93
CA ARG A 208 17.30 8.99 -23.09
C ARG A 208 17.42 10.38 -22.44
N TYR A 209 16.35 11.17 -22.45
CA TYR A 209 16.29 12.45 -21.75
C TYR A 209 16.42 12.31 -20.22
N LEU A 210 16.04 11.17 -19.65
CA LEU A 210 16.14 10.93 -18.20
C LEU A 210 17.58 10.74 -17.70
N ARG A 211 18.58 10.55 -18.60
CA ARG A 211 20.00 10.40 -18.22
C ARG A 211 20.53 11.56 -17.36
N ARG A 212 19.90 12.72 -17.46
CA ARG A 212 20.21 13.89 -16.63
C ARG A 212 19.97 13.72 -15.11
N PHE A 213 19.29 12.66 -14.70
CA PHE A 213 19.04 12.33 -13.30
C PHE A 213 20.04 11.29 -12.76
N GLU A 214 21.17 11.06 -13.44
CA GLU A 214 22.29 10.23 -12.96
C GLU A 214 21.91 8.76 -12.67
N MET A 215 21.13 8.18 -13.58
CA MET A 215 20.50 6.86 -13.43
C MET A 215 20.94 5.86 -14.51
N ASP A 216 22.12 6.03 -15.10
CA ASP A 216 22.56 5.20 -16.23
C ASP A 216 22.54 3.69 -15.92
N TRP A 217 22.81 3.31 -14.66
CA TRP A 217 22.70 1.93 -14.16
C TRP A 217 21.31 1.30 -14.35
N TRP A 218 20.25 2.10 -14.45
CA TRP A 218 18.90 1.65 -14.79
C TRP A 218 18.53 1.97 -16.24
N LEU A 219 18.95 3.14 -16.73
CA LEU A 219 18.55 3.61 -18.06
C LEU A 219 19.20 2.82 -19.19
N ASP A 220 20.40 2.28 -19.00
CA ASP A 220 21.07 1.46 -20.01
C ASP A 220 20.31 0.15 -20.29
N PRO A 221 20.03 -0.72 -19.30
CA PRO A 221 19.21 -1.91 -19.52
C PRO A 221 17.74 -1.60 -19.86
N LEU A 222 17.24 -0.40 -19.55
CA LEU A 222 15.92 0.06 -19.96
C LEU A 222 15.88 0.49 -21.45
N ASP A 223 16.95 1.09 -21.96
CA ASP A 223 17.06 1.49 -23.38
C ASP A 223 17.01 0.25 -24.29
N ASP A 224 17.65 -0.85 -23.88
CA ASP A 224 17.57 -2.16 -24.55
C ASP A 224 16.13 -2.70 -24.61
N VAL A 225 15.38 -2.56 -23.52
CA VAL A 225 13.95 -2.94 -23.48
C VAL A 225 13.13 -2.05 -24.41
N CYS A 226 13.40 -0.74 -24.43
CA CYS A 226 12.72 0.19 -25.32
C CYS A 226 13.03 -0.10 -26.80
N GLU A 227 14.25 -0.50 -27.13
CA GLU A 227 14.62 -0.96 -28.47
C GLU A 227 13.80 -2.20 -28.88
N GLY A 228 13.61 -3.15 -27.97
CA GLY A 228 12.74 -4.31 -28.18
C GLY A 228 11.30 -3.92 -28.56
N PHE A 229 10.73 -2.91 -27.90
CA PHE A 229 9.42 -2.36 -28.25
C PHE A 229 9.42 -1.65 -29.61
N VAL A 230 10.44 -0.85 -29.93
CA VAL A 230 10.57 -0.16 -31.23
C VAL A 230 10.65 -1.16 -32.37
N LEU A 231 11.55 -2.15 -32.28
CA LEU A 231 11.73 -3.19 -33.30
C LEU A 231 10.45 -3.99 -33.50
N ALA A 232 9.77 -4.36 -32.42
CA ALA A 232 8.48 -5.01 -32.49
C ALA A 232 7.48 -4.13 -33.23
N ALA A 233 7.28 -2.87 -32.83
CA ALA A 233 6.34 -1.92 -33.45
C ALA A 233 6.62 -1.67 -34.95
N GLU A 234 7.87 -1.79 -35.38
CA GLU A 234 8.28 -1.77 -36.79
C GLU A 234 8.05 -3.11 -37.54
N GLN A 235 7.31 -4.04 -36.93
CA GLN A 235 7.00 -5.38 -37.42
C GLN A 235 8.24 -6.28 -37.56
N LYS A 236 9.25 -6.07 -36.72
CA LYS A 236 10.48 -6.89 -36.65
C LYS A 236 10.73 -7.38 -35.21
N PRO A 237 9.76 -8.06 -34.55
CA PRO A 237 9.95 -8.49 -33.18
C PRO A 237 11.07 -9.53 -33.07
N ASP A 238 12.01 -9.32 -32.14
CA ASP A 238 12.97 -10.36 -31.74
C ASP A 238 12.29 -11.34 -30.78
N LEU A 239 11.89 -12.50 -31.29
CA LEU A 239 11.18 -13.51 -30.50
C LEU A 239 11.99 -14.00 -29.30
N ASN A 240 13.32 -14.02 -29.36
CA ASN A 240 14.12 -14.43 -28.21
C ASN A 240 14.01 -13.41 -27.07
N HIS A 241 14.02 -12.12 -27.40
CA HIS A 241 13.73 -11.06 -26.46
C HIS A 241 12.32 -11.24 -25.86
N TRP A 242 11.28 -11.36 -26.68
CA TRP A 242 9.89 -11.44 -26.20
C TRP A 242 9.58 -12.68 -25.35
N ARG A 243 10.22 -13.82 -25.63
CA ARG A 243 10.12 -15.03 -24.79
C ARG A 243 10.78 -14.84 -23.42
N GLY A 244 11.82 -14.03 -23.35
CA GLY A 244 12.51 -13.65 -22.11
C GLY A 244 11.80 -12.56 -21.29
N MET A 245 10.55 -12.22 -21.59
CA MET A 245 9.82 -11.14 -20.91
C MET A 245 9.59 -11.40 -19.44
N TYR A 246 9.04 -12.56 -19.10
CA TYR A 246 8.66 -12.89 -17.73
C TYR A 246 9.72 -13.74 -17.01
N ARG A 247 10.21 -14.81 -17.65
CA ARG A 247 11.29 -15.64 -17.12
C ARG A 247 12.34 -15.98 -18.17
N LYS A 248 13.58 -16.16 -17.75
CA LYS A 248 14.73 -16.54 -18.59
C LYS A 248 14.80 -18.05 -18.85
N ASP A 249 14.27 -18.86 -17.94
CA ASP A 249 14.20 -20.33 -18.06
C ASP A 249 12.76 -20.83 -18.30
N ALA A 250 12.62 -22.06 -18.79
CA ALA A 250 11.34 -22.69 -19.12
C ALA A 250 10.62 -23.37 -17.93
N ALA A 251 11.09 -23.16 -16.70
CA ALA A 251 10.38 -23.64 -15.51
C ALA A 251 8.99 -22.95 -15.38
N CYS A 252 8.18 -23.45 -14.46
CA CYS A 252 6.82 -22.96 -14.25
C CYS A 252 6.49 -22.89 -12.76
N GLY A 253 5.55 -22.01 -12.42
CA GLY A 253 5.10 -21.79 -11.04
C GLY A 253 5.89 -20.72 -10.28
N GLY A 254 5.31 -20.28 -9.16
CA GLY A 254 5.82 -19.19 -8.33
C GLY A 254 5.31 -17.80 -8.74
N THR A 255 5.48 -16.84 -7.83
CA THR A 255 5.23 -15.39 -8.06
C THR A 255 6.52 -14.62 -8.31
N GLU A 256 7.59 -15.35 -8.60
CA GLU A 256 8.94 -14.86 -8.83
C GLU A 256 9.21 -14.74 -10.33
N PHE A 257 9.98 -13.72 -10.73
CA PHE A 257 10.32 -13.45 -12.12
C PHE A 257 11.76 -12.93 -12.25
N ASP A 258 12.38 -13.17 -13.41
CA ASP A 258 13.75 -12.74 -13.74
C ASP A 258 13.90 -12.23 -15.19
N GLY A 259 12.79 -12.11 -15.92
CA GLY A 259 12.74 -11.59 -17.28
C GLY A 259 12.83 -10.06 -17.37
N TRP A 260 13.00 -9.56 -18.60
CA TRP A 260 13.28 -8.15 -18.86
C TRP A 260 12.15 -7.20 -18.45
N ILE A 261 10.92 -7.70 -18.21
CA ILE A 261 9.82 -6.86 -17.68
C ILE A 261 10.21 -6.19 -16.36
N GLY A 262 11.09 -6.84 -15.58
CA GLY A 262 11.65 -6.28 -14.36
C GLY A 262 12.48 -5.03 -14.57
N HIS A 263 13.08 -4.85 -15.75
CA HIS A 263 13.93 -3.68 -16.02
C HIS A 263 13.12 -2.38 -16.11
N LEU A 264 11.78 -2.46 -16.21
CA LEU A 264 10.90 -1.28 -16.16
C LEU A 264 10.87 -0.58 -14.79
N VAL A 265 11.36 -1.23 -13.73
CA VAL A 265 11.37 -0.66 -12.38
C VAL A 265 12.80 -0.54 -11.83
N PRO A 266 13.22 0.63 -11.33
CA PRO A 266 14.58 0.83 -10.83
C PRO A 266 14.82 0.26 -9.43
N TYR A 267 13.76 0.11 -8.63
CA TYR A 267 13.85 -0.26 -7.22
C TYR A 267 12.87 -1.37 -6.84
N THR A 268 13.28 -2.21 -5.91
CA THR A 268 12.48 -3.20 -5.20
C THR A 268 12.47 -2.92 -3.71
N ARG A 269 11.60 -3.62 -2.99
CA ARG A 269 11.54 -3.59 -1.53
C ARG A 269 12.83 -4.17 -0.94
N GLY A 270 13.55 -3.39 -0.13
CA GLY A 270 14.70 -3.86 0.63
C GLY A 270 14.30 -4.78 1.78
N GLU A 271 14.99 -5.90 1.95
CA GLU A 271 14.67 -6.88 3.01
C GLU A 271 14.84 -6.32 4.42
N LEU A 272 15.80 -5.41 4.62
CA LEU A 272 16.08 -4.78 5.91
C LEU A 272 15.34 -3.45 6.11
N SER A 273 15.16 -2.67 5.03
CA SER A 273 14.52 -1.35 5.09
C SER A 273 13.00 -1.42 5.03
N ASN A 274 12.43 -2.51 4.49
CA ASN A 274 11.03 -2.62 4.06
C ASN A 274 10.57 -1.50 3.10
N CYS A 275 11.51 -0.68 2.60
CA CYS A 275 11.30 0.47 1.74
C CYS A 275 11.64 0.12 0.29
N PHE A 276 11.10 0.89 -0.67
CA PHE A 276 11.41 0.72 -2.11
C PHE A 276 12.67 1.49 -2.51
N ASP A 277 13.77 1.21 -1.83
CA ASP A 277 15.07 1.86 -1.94
C ASP A 277 16.20 0.94 -2.44
N GLN A 278 16.00 -0.37 -2.36
CA GLN A 278 16.95 -1.35 -2.89
C GLN A 278 16.94 -1.28 -4.42
N ARG A 279 18.11 -1.01 -5.03
CA ARG A 279 18.25 -1.09 -6.49
C ARG A 279 17.83 -2.48 -6.96
N ASN A 280 17.00 -2.51 -8.00
CA ASN A 280 16.47 -3.74 -8.55
C ASN A 280 17.62 -4.70 -8.91
N PRO A 281 17.70 -5.88 -8.25
CA PRO A 281 18.81 -6.82 -8.45
C PRO A 281 18.96 -7.35 -9.88
N LEU A 282 17.89 -7.37 -10.68
CA LEU A 282 17.95 -7.79 -12.08
C LEU A 282 18.83 -6.87 -12.93
N LEU A 283 18.96 -5.60 -12.54
CA LEU A 283 19.76 -4.60 -13.27
C LEU A 283 21.27 -4.83 -13.11
N ALA A 284 21.69 -5.55 -12.07
CA ALA A 284 23.10 -5.86 -11.81
C ALA A 284 23.60 -7.11 -12.57
N GLY A 285 22.76 -7.71 -13.43
CA GLY A 285 23.09 -8.93 -14.17
C GLY A 285 23.10 -10.21 -13.31
N GLY A 286 22.66 -10.13 -12.05
CA GLY A 286 22.51 -11.28 -11.16
C GLY A 286 21.35 -12.18 -11.60
N GLY A 287 21.50 -13.50 -11.42
CA GLY A 287 20.43 -14.48 -11.63
C GLY A 287 19.37 -14.48 -10.51
N GLU A 288 19.21 -13.36 -9.81
CA GLU A 288 18.29 -13.23 -8.68
C GLU A 288 16.86 -13.04 -9.17
N ARG A 289 15.90 -13.69 -8.52
CA ARG A 289 14.48 -13.58 -8.87
C ARG A 289 13.78 -12.62 -7.94
N ILE A 290 12.83 -11.87 -8.49
CA ILE A 290 12.05 -10.88 -7.74
C ILE A 290 10.62 -11.37 -7.59
N ARG A 291 10.06 -11.24 -6.39
CA ARG A 291 8.63 -11.50 -6.13
C ARG A 291 7.78 -10.32 -6.57
N LEU A 292 6.59 -10.58 -7.11
CA LEU A 292 5.61 -9.53 -7.43
C LEU A 292 5.31 -8.59 -6.24
N ALA A 293 5.35 -9.10 -5.01
CA ALA A 293 5.12 -8.32 -3.77
C ALA A 293 6.27 -7.36 -3.41
N ALA A 294 7.46 -7.56 -3.99
CA ALA A 294 8.61 -6.69 -3.77
C ALA A 294 8.58 -5.44 -4.67
N LEU A 295 7.60 -5.32 -5.57
CA LEU A 295 7.48 -4.18 -6.48
C LEU A 295 6.79 -2.98 -5.80
N PRO A 296 7.22 -1.74 -6.11
CA PRO A 296 6.58 -0.53 -5.60
C PRO A 296 5.13 -0.43 -6.06
N THR A 297 4.34 0.32 -5.30
CA THR A 297 2.96 0.61 -5.67
C THR A 297 2.91 1.32 -7.04
N PRO A 298 2.01 0.91 -7.95
CA PRO A 298 1.84 1.53 -9.28
C PRO A 298 1.06 2.85 -9.19
N LEU A 299 1.01 3.50 -8.03
CA LEU A 299 0.17 4.66 -7.74
C LEU A 299 1.01 5.88 -7.40
N SER A 300 0.68 6.98 -8.07
CA SER A 300 1.08 8.33 -7.71
C SER A 300 -0.01 8.96 -6.86
N ARG A 301 0.40 9.72 -5.84
CA ARG A 301 -0.49 10.38 -4.87
C ARG A 301 -0.14 11.86 -4.77
N VAL A 302 -1.14 12.74 -4.75
CA VAL A 302 -0.96 14.20 -4.65
C VAL A 302 -2.00 14.78 -3.69
N PRO A 303 -1.63 15.24 -2.49
CA PRO A 303 -2.56 15.86 -1.54
C PRO A 303 -2.98 17.28 -1.97
N PHE A 304 -4.20 17.71 -1.64
CA PHE A 304 -4.72 19.06 -1.87
C PHE A 304 -5.83 19.48 -0.86
N ARG A 305 -6.08 20.79 -0.74
CA ARG A 305 -7.16 21.34 0.09
C ARG A 305 -8.33 21.82 -0.78
N TYR A 306 -9.56 21.41 -0.45
CA TYR A 306 -10.80 21.87 -1.08
C TYR A 306 -11.58 22.77 -0.11
N VAL A 307 -11.70 24.06 -0.46
CA VAL A 307 -12.41 25.08 0.32
C VAL A 307 -13.73 25.40 -0.36
N LYS A 308 -14.87 25.17 0.33
CA LYS A 308 -16.18 25.49 -0.24
C LYS A 308 -16.47 26.99 -0.14
N ARG A 309 -16.68 27.65 -1.28
CA ARG A 309 -16.97 29.10 -1.35
C ARG A 309 -18.25 29.44 -0.56
N GLY A 310 -18.14 30.40 0.37
CA GLY A 310 -19.26 30.85 1.23
C GLY A 310 -19.39 30.15 2.58
N ASN A 311 -18.53 29.16 2.87
CA ASN A 311 -18.45 28.54 4.19
C ASN A 311 -16.98 28.19 4.52
N ALA A 312 -16.22 29.20 4.95
CA ALA A 312 -14.78 29.09 5.21
C ALA A 312 -14.42 28.14 6.37
N SER A 313 -15.41 27.68 7.16
CA SER A 313 -15.20 26.69 8.22
C SER A 313 -15.32 25.24 7.77
N ARG A 314 -15.70 24.97 6.50
CA ARG A 314 -15.68 23.62 5.91
C ARG A 314 -14.60 23.51 4.85
N ASN A 315 -13.42 23.08 5.30
CA ASN A 315 -12.28 22.70 4.47
C ASN A 315 -12.22 21.17 4.39
N TYR A 316 -12.29 20.61 3.19
CA TYR A 316 -12.11 19.18 2.95
C TYR A 316 -10.68 18.95 2.49
N ARG A 317 -9.97 18.01 3.12
CA ARG A 317 -8.58 17.70 2.77
C ARG A 317 -8.58 16.40 1.96
N MET A 318 -8.10 16.50 0.73
CA MET A 318 -8.31 15.51 -0.31
C MET A 318 -6.98 15.07 -0.90
N GLU A 319 -6.95 13.95 -1.61
CA GLU A 319 -5.81 13.55 -2.44
C GLU A 319 -6.26 13.08 -3.82
N PHE A 320 -5.45 13.37 -4.84
CA PHE A 320 -5.51 12.75 -6.16
C PHE A 320 -4.66 11.48 -6.17
N LEU A 321 -5.22 10.42 -6.75
CA LEU A 321 -4.58 9.14 -6.95
C LEU A 321 -4.56 8.85 -8.45
N SER A 322 -3.44 8.39 -8.99
CA SER A 322 -3.32 8.06 -10.42
C SER A 322 -2.33 6.93 -10.65
N GLY A 323 -2.61 6.03 -11.58
CA GLY A 323 -1.73 4.90 -11.83
C GLY A 323 -2.37 3.81 -12.66
N LYS A 324 -1.77 2.61 -12.63
CA LYS A 324 -2.46 1.41 -13.13
C LYS A 324 -3.36 0.92 -12.01
N VAL A 325 -4.67 0.94 -12.24
CA VAL A 325 -5.69 0.71 -11.21
C VAL A 325 -6.36 -0.65 -11.35
N ALA A 326 -6.24 -1.31 -12.50
CA ALA A 326 -6.85 -2.61 -12.77
C ALA A 326 -6.24 -3.29 -14.01
N VAL A 327 -6.77 -4.46 -14.38
CA VAL A 327 -6.48 -5.15 -15.65
C VAL A 327 -7.82 -5.41 -16.35
N GLU A 328 -7.92 -5.02 -17.61
CA GLU A 328 -9.05 -5.35 -18.49
C GLU A 328 -8.79 -6.71 -19.16
N GLN A 329 -9.86 -7.45 -19.41
CA GLN A 329 -9.83 -8.62 -20.28
C GLN A 329 -10.68 -8.33 -21.51
N ASP A 330 -10.13 -8.61 -22.69
CA ASP A 330 -10.89 -8.59 -23.92
C ASP A 330 -11.88 -9.77 -23.98
N PRO A 331 -13.18 -9.54 -24.26
CA PRO A 331 -14.18 -10.60 -24.17
C PRO A 331 -14.06 -11.66 -25.28
N GLU A 332 -13.38 -11.35 -26.40
CA GLU A 332 -13.25 -12.27 -27.54
C GLU A 332 -11.89 -12.97 -27.53
N SER A 333 -10.81 -12.19 -27.44
CA SER A 333 -9.43 -12.71 -27.49
C SER A 333 -8.91 -13.16 -26.12
N LEU A 334 -9.63 -12.85 -25.04
CA LEU A 334 -9.19 -13.06 -23.65
C LEU A 334 -7.88 -12.35 -23.29
N ALA A 335 -7.45 -11.40 -24.13
CA ALA A 335 -6.23 -10.65 -23.97
C ALA A 335 -6.27 -9.78 -22.70
N LEU A 336 -5.20 -9.81 -21.93
CA LEU A 336 -5.05 -9.00 -20.72
C LEU A 336 -4.42 -7.66 -21.05
N ARG A 337 -5.03 -6.59 -20.56
CA ARG A 337 -4.63 -5.21 -20.82
C ARG A 337 -4.59 -4.40 -19.52
N PRO A 338 -3.42 -3.94 -19.05
CA PRO A 338 -3.34 -3.06 -17.89
C PRO A 338 -4.16 -1.78 -18.08
N LYS A 339 -4.93 -1.38 -17.07
CA LYS A 339 -5.81 -0.22 -17.11
C LYS A 339 -5.24 0.95 -16.32
N ILE A 340 -4.99 2.06 -17.00
CA ILE A 340 -4.65 3.34 -16.36
C ILE A 340 -5.94 4.01 -15.88
N GLY A 341 -5.90 4.59 -14.69
CA GLY A 341 -7.02 5.34 -14.14
C GLY A 341 -6.60 6.32 -13.05
N TRP A 342 -7.57 7.11 -12.58
CA TRP A 342 -7.40 8.07 -11.51
C TRP A 342 -8.57 8.03 -10.52
N ALA A 343 -8.32 8.46 -9.28
CA ALA A 343 -9.33 8.61 -8.24
C ALA A 343 -9.06 9.84 -7.36
N VAL A 344 -10.09 10.30 -6.65
CA VAL A 344 -10.05 11.40 -5.68
C VAL A 344 -10.68 10.91 -4.38
N ARG A 345 -10.12 11.26 -3.21
CA ARG A 345 -10.71 10.91 -1.90
C ARG A 345 -10.31 11.89 -0.78
N GLU A 346 -11.00 11.82 0.35
CA GLU A 346 -10.71 12.56 1.59
C GLU A 346 -9.67 11.85 2.46
N THR A 347 -8.89 12.60 3.27
CA THR A 347 -7.77 12.10 4.11
C THR A 347 -7.95 12.41 5.60
N SER A 348 -7.54 11.52 6.52
CA SER A 348 -7.61 11.71 7.98
C SER A 348 -6.45 12.52 8.60
N ALA A 349 -6.55 12.91 9.88
CA ALA A 349 -5.52 13.68 10.60
C ALA A 349 -4.21 12.91 10.84
N MET A 350 -4.30 11.59 11.07
CA MET A 350 -3.13 10.70 11.18
C MET A 350 -2.40 10.59 9.84
N GLU A 351 -3.14 10.48 8.74
CA GLU A 351 -2.59 10.52 7.38
C GLU A 351 -1.99 11.88 6.97
N ARG A 352 -2.08 12.89 7.83
CA ARG A 352 -1.58 14.25 7.59
C ARG A 352 -0.31 14.59 8.37
N LEU A 353 0.16 13.72 9.27
CA LEU A 353 1.35 13.99 10.09
C LEU A 353 2.55 14.40 9.22
N GLU A 354 2.82 13.64 8.16
CA GLU A 354 3.93 13.90 7.23
C GLU A 354 3.81 15.23 6.46
N THR A 355 2.59 15.73 6.26
CA THR A 355 2.32 16.93 5.45
C THR A 355 2.14 18.21 6.28
N GLU A 356 1.75 18.09 7.55
CA GLU A 356 1.39 19.23 8.41
C GLU A 356 2.46 19.53 9.47
N PHE A 357 3.35 18.57 9.75
CA PHE A 357 4.53 18.83 10.58
C PHE A 357 5.62 19.50 9.73
N VAL A 358 6.17 20.60 10.24
CA VAL A 358 7.36 21.26 9.69
C VAL A 358 8.60 20.40 9.91
N THR A 359 8.68 19.73 11.07
CA THR A 359 9.72 18.75 11.36
C THR A 359 9.06 17.53 11.95
N ILE A 360 9.42 16.34 11.49
CA ILE A 360 8.85 15.07 11.98
C ILE A 360 10.00 14.16 12.41
N ARG A 361 9.89 13.57 13.60
CA ARG A 361 10.89 12.62 14.13
C ARG A 361 10.49 11.21 13.74
N ALA A 362 11.49 10.36 13.47
CA ALA A 362 11.28 8.99 13.02
C ALA A 362 10.34 8.20 13.95
N PRO A 363 9.41 7.39 13.42
CA PRO A 363 8.48 6.60 14.21
C PRO A 363 9.16 5.59 15.13
N LEU A 364 8.45 5.16 16.17
CA LEU A 364 8.88 4.09 17.06
C LEU A 364 8.24 2.75 16.66
N SER A 365 9.01 1.66 16.71
CA SER A 365 8.45 0.30 16.58
C SER A 365 7.50 -0.02 17.74
N GLU A 366 6.57 -0.96 17.55
CA GLU A 366 5.66 -1.39 18.63
C GLU A 366 6.44 -1.83 19.89
N SER A 367 7.55 -2.55 19.70
CA SER A 367 8.43 -2.96 20.79
C SER A 367 9.09 -1.78 21.51
N ALA A 368 9.48 -0.72 20.78
CA ALA A 368 10.03 0.50 21.35
C ALA A 368 8.96 1.30 22.10
N ILE A 369 7.74 1.42 21.56
CA ILE A 369 6.61 2.07 22.24
C ILE A 369 6.28 1.32 23.53
N VAL A 370 6.18 -0.01 23.48
CA VAL A 370 5.92 -0.84 24.66
C VAL A 370 7.03 -0.68 25.70
N TYR A 371 8.30 -0.70 25.29
CA TYR A 371 9.43 -0.50 26.18
C TYR A 371 9.42 0.89 26.84
N GLN A 372 9.24 1.95 26.04
CA GLN A 372 9.16 3.31 26.55
C GLN A 372 7.96 3.49 27.47
N TYR A 373 6.83 2.86 27.17
CA TYR A 373 5.66 2.93 28.03
C TYR A 373 5.84 2.15 29.34
N GLN A 374 6.53 1.01 29.32
CA GLN A 374 6.87 0.25 30.53
C GLN A 374 7.77 1.05 31.48
N ARG A 375 8.62 1.94 30.96
CA ARG A 375 9.40 2.90 31.77
C ARG A 375 8.50 3.87 32.55
N LEU A 376 7.33 4.22 32.02
CA LEU A 376 6.38 5.18 32.60
C LEU A 376 5.53 4.57 33.74
N THR A 377 6.12 3.76 34.61
CA THR A 377 5.46 2.89 35.62
C THR A 377 4.17 3.46 36.25
N ASN A 378 3.15 2.61 36.43
CA ASN A 378 1.83 2.92 37.02
C ASN A 378 0.80 3.68 36.16
N LEU A 379 1.02 3.81 34.85
CA LEU A 379 0.00 4.31 33.94
C LEU A 379 -1.05 3.24 33.54
N PRO A 380 -2.31 3.64 33.27
CA PRO A 380 -3.29 2.87 32.49
C PRO A 380 -2.72 2.35 31.17
N ARG A 381 -3.43 1.50 30.40
CA ARG A 381 -2.98 1.22 29.01
C ARG A 381 -2.96 2.53 28.20
N PRO A 382 -1.98 2.73 27.30
CA PRO A 382 -1.94 3.96 26.52
C PRO A 382 -3.15 3.99 25.58
N PRO A 383 -3.79 5.15 25.39
CA PRO A 383 -4.85 5.29 24.40
C PRO A 383 -4.36 4.89 23.00
N HIS A 384 -5.24 4.26 22.23
CA HIS A 384 -4.90 3.79 20.88
C HIS A 384 -4.33 4.92 20.02
N ALA A 385 -4.93 6.10 20.08
CA ALA A 385 -4.50 7.28 19.34
C ALA A 385 -3.07 7.74 19.68
N LEU A 386 -2.67 7.66 20.96
CA LEU A 386 -1.32 8.03 21.37
C LEU A 386 -0.29 7.00 20.90
N LYS A 387 -0.64 5.71 20.94
CA LYS A 387 0.21 4.64 20.35
C LYS A 387 0.37 4.83 18.85
N GLN A 388 -0.74 5.08 18.16
CA GLN A 388 -0.77 5.30 16.73
C GLN A 388 0.10 6.50 16.34
N PHE A 389 -0.02 7.62 17.08
CA PHE A 389 0.82 8.78 16.87
C PHE A 389 2.31 8.47 16.99
N TYR A 390 2.74 7.79 18.07
CA TYR A 390 4.15 7.42 18.24
C TYR A 390 4.64 6.33 17.27
N ALA A 391 3.72 5.52 16.74
CA ALA A 391 4.00 4.54 15.67
C ALA A 391 4.12 5.20 14.29
N GLU A 392 3.48 6.35 14.09
CA GLU A 392 3.55 7.13 12.85
C GLU A 392 4.68 8.18 12.89
N CYS A 393 4.98 8.76 14.07
CA CYS A 393 6.10 9.67 14.29
C CYS A 393 6.49 9.79 15.77
N ASN A 394 7.77 9.92 16.10
CA ASN A 394 8.19 10.14 17.49
C ASN A 394 8.13 11.63 17.90
N GLY A 395 7.01 12.30 17.59
CA GLY A 395 6.84 13.74 17.78
C GLY A 395 7.47 14.59 16.66
N GLY A 396 7.44 15.90 16.83
CA GLY A 396 7.86 16.89 15.83
C GLY A 396 7.14 18.22 15.99
N THR A 397 7.29 19.15 15.04
CA THR A 397 6.78 20.52 15.18
C THR A 397 5.71 20.87 14.15
N VAL A 398 4.68 21.61 14.56
CA VAL A 398 3.70 22.27 13.70
C VAL A 398 3.89 23.79 13.85
N GLY A 399 4.04 24.51 12.75
CA GLY A 399 4.47 25.91 12.76
C GLY A 399 4.62 26.51 11.36
N THR A 400 5.05 27.76 11.29
CA THR A 400 5.62 28.35 10.07
C THR A 400 7.09 27.94 9.92
N LEU A 401 7.59 27.87 8.68
CA LEU A 401 9.01 27.54 8.39
C LEU A 401 9.98 28.57 8.99
N GLU A 402 9.54 29.81 9.13
CA GLU A 402 10.27 30.90 9.79
C GLU A 402 9.55 31.27 11.08
N GLY A 403 10.11 30.91 12.25
CA GLY A 403 9.53 31.24 13.55
C GLY A 403 9.74 30.16 14.61
N GLN A 404 9.31 30.43 15.85
CA GLN A 404 9.09 29.37 16.82
C GLN A 404 7.86 28.55 16.42
N PRO A 405 7.91 27.22 16.52
CA PRO A 405 6.77 26.38 16.16
C PRO A 405 5.59 26.67 17.10
N ALA A 406 4.37 26.73 16.55
CA ALA A 406 3.16 26.87 17.34
C ALA A 406 2.99 25.70 18.32
N TYR A 407 3.41 24.49 17.90
CA TYR A 407 3.38 23.26 18.67
C TYR A 407 4.67 22.45 18.45
N ASP A 408 5.28 21.97 19.53
CA ASP A 408 6.39 21.00 19.54
C ASP A 408 5.94 19.75 20.29
N PHE A 409 5.52 18.74 19.53
CA PHE A 409 5.15 17.43 20.03
C PHE A 409 6.39 16.69 20.49
N LEU A 410 6.41 16.33 21.76
CA LEU A 410 7.56 15.73 22.42
C LEU A 410 7.78 14.29 21.95
N PRO A 411 9.04 13.88 21.77
CA PRO A 411 9.37 12.48 21.58
C PRO A 411 9.10 11.68 22.86
N MET A 412 8.77 10.41 22.70
CA MET A 412 8.27 9.56 23.79
C MET A 412 9.29 9.41 24.93
N GLU A 413 10.58 9.42 24.62
CA GLU A 413 11.67 9.37 25.61
C GLU A 413 11.72 10.59 26.55
N LEU A 414 11.14 11.73 26.14
CA LEU A 414 11.06 12.95 26.93
C LEU A 414 9.74 13.09 27.71
N ILE A 415 8.80 12.16 27.54
CA ILE A 415 7.55 12.16 28.31
C ILE A 415 7.84 11.77 29.76
N GLU A 416 7.43 12.65 30.68
CA GLU A 416 7.43 12.41 32.13
C GLU A 416 6.01 12.58 32.70
N PRO A 417 5.30 11.49 33.02
CA PRO A 417 3.96 11.56 33.58
C PRO A 417 3.94 12.18 34.98
N ILE A 418 2.94 13.00 35.22
CA ILE A 418 2.73 13.73 36.47
C ILE A 418 1.54 13.08 37.18
N PRO A 419 1.73 12.42 38.33
CA PRO A 419 0.64 11.75 39.05
C PRO A 419 -0.25 12.78 39.75
N VAL A 420 -1.55 12.78 39.47
CA VAL A 420 -2.52 13.72 40.03
C VAL A 420 -3.60 13.01 40.85
N LYS A 421 -4.14 13.70 41.86
CA LYS A 421 -5.36 13.27 42.55
C LYS A 421 -6.57 13.93 41.91
N VAL A 422 -7.59 13.11 41.72
CA VAL A 422 -8.88 13.51 41.18
C VAL A 422 -9.86 13.74 42.35
N PRO A 423 -10.70 14.80 42.30
CA PRO A 423 -11.79 14.99 43.25
C PRO A 423 -12.73 13.78 43.32
N GLU A 424 -13.17 13.40 44.52
CA GLU A 424 -14.01 12.20 44.73
C GLU A 424 -15.34 12.26 43.97
N ASP A 425 -15.87 13.46 43.70
CA ASP A 425 -17.09 13.70 42.93
C ASP A 425 -16.94 13.52 41.41
N GLN A 426 -15.69 13.38 40.91
CA GLN A 426 -15.38 13.16 39.49
C GLN A 426 -14.91 11.72 39.21
N VAL A 427 -15.00 10.83 40.19
CA VAL A 427 -14.61 9.42 40.10
C VAL A 427 -15.84 8.52 40.01
N ARG A 428 -15.90 7.66 38.99
CA ARG A 428 -16.92 6.60 38.89
C ARG A 428 -16.48 5.36 39.68
N GLY A 429 -17.03 5.15 40.89
CA GLY A 429 -16.86 3.92 41.70
C GLY A 429 -16.20 4.14 43.08
N GLU A 430 -16.05 3.06 43.87
CA GLU A 430 -15.58 3.10 45.28
C GLU A 430 -14.04 3.17 45.48
N TYR A 431 -13.24 3.38 44.43
CA TYR A 431 -11.77 3.36 44.52
C TYR A 431 -11.16 4.75 44.27
N SER A 432 -10.17 5.15 45.07
CA SER A 432 -9.37 6.35 44.78
C SER A 432 -8.61 6.16 43.46
N VAL A 433 -9.04 6.83 42.39
CA VAL A 433 -8.38 6.74 41.09
C VAL A 433 -7.18 7.70 41.09
N ARG A 434 -5.97 7.16 40.97
CA ARG A 434 -4.80 7.97 40.60
C ARG A 434 -4.86 8.21 39.09
N ALA A 435 -5.05 9.45 38.68
CA ALA A 435 -4.89 9.85 37.29
C ALA A 435 -3.47 10.37 37.06
N HIS A 436 -3.06 10.44 35.80
CA HIS A 436 -1.78 10.99 35.41
C HIS A 436 -2.00 11.99 34.29
N LEU A 437 -1.31 13.12 34.38
CA LEU A 437 -1.13 14.01 33.25
C LEU A 437 0.11 13.56 32.50
N VAL A 438 -0.02 13.34 31.21
CA VAL A 438 1.07 12.90 30.33
C VAL A 438 1.36 14.05 29.37
N PRO A 439 2.33 14.94 29.69
CA PRO A 439 2.71 16.03 28.81
C PRO A 439 3.25 15.46 27.50
N PHE A 440 2.72 15.94 26.37
CA PHE A 440 3.10 15.43 25.05
C PHE A 440 3.38 16.52 24.02
N CYS A 441 3.03 17.78 24.30
CA CYS A 441 3.27 18.87 23.35
C CYS A 441 3.54 20.18 24.10
N GLN A 442 4.59 20.89 23.69
CA GLN A 442 4.91 22.25 24.13
C GLN A 442 4.36 23.26 23.13
N MET A 443 3.65 24.28 23.59
CA MET A 443 3.06 25.31 22.74
C MET A 443 3.92 26.59 22.73
N ALA A 444 3.78 27.40 21.68
CA ALA A 444 4.57 28.64 21.51
C ALA A 444 4.40 29.66 22.64
N ASP A 445 3.28 29.62 23.36
CA ASP A 445 3.02 30.45 24.53
C ASP A 445 3.74 29.97 25.81
N GLY A 446 4.52 28.88 25.72
CA GLY A 446 5.28 28.29 26.81
C GLY A 446 4.49 27.31 27.68
N SER A 447 3.22 27.08 27.37
CA SER A 447 2.40 26.08 28.06
C SER A 447 2.58 24.67 27.46
N MET A 448 2.09 23.66 28.19
CA MET A 448 2.20 22.24 27.84
C MET A 448 0.80 21.64 27.71
N ALA A 449 0.54 20.99 26.58
CA ALA A 449 -0.61 20.11 26.44
C ALA A 449 -0.30 18.73 27.04
N ALA A 450 -1.20 18.25 27.88
CA ALA A 450 -1.06 17.00 28.61
C ALA A 450 -2.32 16.13 28.50
N LEU A 451 -2.13 14.86 28.19
CA LEU A 451 -3.19 13.87 28.08
C LEU A 451 -3.56 13.36 29.47
N VAL A 452 -4.86 13.25 29.74
CA VAL A 452 -5.37 12.78 31.02
C VAL A 452 -5.57 11.26 30.99
N LEU A 453 -4.81 10.53 31.81
CA LEU A 453 -4.93 9.07 31.96
C LEU A 453 -5.32 8.66 33.38
N GLY A 454 -6.60 8.36 33.59
CA GLY A 454 -7.10 7.70 34.81
C GLY A 454 -8.33 6.87 34.51
N TYR A 455 -8.36 5.59 34.91
CA TYR A 455 -9.55 4.74 34.72
C TYR A 455 -10.67 5.17 35.68
N GLY A 456 -11.86 5.46 35.14
CA GLY A 456 -13.00 5.91 35.96
C GLY A 456 -13.01 7.42 36.23
N TYR A 457 -12.11 8.19 35.60
CA TYR A 457 -12.19 9.65 35.58
C TYR A 457 -13.01 10.12 34.37
N ASP A 458 -13.93 11.08 34.58
CA ASP A 458 -14.84 11.56 33.53
C ASP A 458 -14.13 12.21 32.32
N HIS A 459 -12.86 12.65 32.49
CA HIS A 459 -12.06 13.27 31.44
C HIS A 459 -10.93 12.37 30.91
N HIS A 460 -11.01 11.06 31.09
CA HIS A 460 -10.04 10.11 30.53
C HIS A 460 -9.90 10.30 29.01
N GLY A 461 -8.67 10.49 28.53
CA GLY A 461 -8.35 10.71 27.12
C GLY A 461 -8.41 12.18 26.69
N GLY A 462 -8.92 13.08 27.53
CA GLY A 462 -8.94 14.51 27.27
C GLY A 462 -7.57 15.17 27.35
N VAL A 463 -7.45 16.35 26.74
CA VAL A 463 -6.22 17.15 26.71
C VAL A 463 -6.39 18.42 27.53
N LEU A 464 -5.57 18.57 28.56
CA LEU A 464 -5.47 19.77 29.38
C LEU A 464 -4.26 20.60 28.97
N VAL A 465 -4.35 21.92 29.10
CA VAL A 465 -3.17 22.82 28.98
C VAL A 465 -2.70 23.23 30.36
N MET A 466 -1.41 23.08 30.63
CA MET A 466 -0.78 23.36 31.91
C MET A 466 0.48 24.23 31.76
N PRO A 467 0.79 25.09 32.75
CA PRO A 467 2.04 25.84 32.76
C PRO A 467 3.25 24.94 33.08
N ARG A 468 4.42 25.30 32.57
CA ARG A 468 5.65 24.49 32.68
C ARG A 468 6.16 24.27 34.12
N GLU A 469 5.96 25.24 35.02
CA GLU A 469 6.65 25.25 36.33
C GLU A 469 5.76 24.89 37.53
N GLN A 470 4.42 24.90 37.42
CA GLN A 470 3.55 24.59 38.57
C GLN A 470 2.10 24.25 38.21
N VAL A 471 1.69 23.00 38.47
CA VAL A 471 0.37 22.45 38.09
C VAL A 471 -0.63 22.39 39.26
N TRP A 472 -0.15 22.33 40.51
CA TRP A 472 -0.97 21.99 41.68
C TRP A 472 -1.84 23.15 42.20
N GLY A 473 -3.10 22.84 42.54
CA GLY A 473 -4.02 23.80 43.17
C GLY A 473 -4.54 24.86 42.20
N LYS A 474 -4.59 24.53 40.90
CA LYS A 474 -5.08 25.39 39.83
C LYS A 474 -6.17 24.68 39.03
N GLN A 475 -7.04 25.49 38.43
CA GLN A 475 -7.93 25.06 37.37
C GLN A 475 -7.17 25.03 36.04
N LEU A 476 -7.16 23.88 35.38
CA LEU A 476 -6.55 23.70 34.07
C LEU A 476 -7.63 23.66 32.97
N PRO A 477 -7.42 24.36 31.85
CA PRO A 477 -8.33 24.30 30.71
C PRO A 477 -8.27 22.95 29.99
N LEU A 478 -9.41 22.31 29.80
CA LEU A 478 -9.67 21.20 28.89
C LEU A 478 -9.93 21.74 27.49
N VAL A 479 -9.02 21.45 26.58
CA VAL A 479 -8.96 22.05 25.24
C VAL A 479 -9.33 21.09 24.13
N ALA A 480 -9.37 19.79 24.42
CA ALA A 480 -9.90 18.75 23.55
C ALA A 480 -10.42 17.57 24.40
N ASP A 481 -11.46 16.91 23.92
CA ASP A 481 -12.06 15.71 24.52
C ASP A 481 -11.22 14.45 24.27
N ARG A 482 -10.43 14.45 23.18
CA ARG A 482 -9.49 13.40 22.82
C ARG A 482 -8.26 13.93 22.11
N PHE A 483 -7.19 13.13 22.13
CA PHE A 483 -5.91 13.47 21.52
C PHE A 483 -6.01 13.80 20.01
N GLU A 484 -6.83 13.07 19.26
CA GLU A 484 -7.02 13.29 17.82
C GLU A 484 -7.65 14.65 17.53
N SER A 485 -8.60 15.08 18.38
CA SER A 485 -9.23 16.40 18.24
C SER A 485 -8.23 17.53 18.54
N PHE A 486 -7.31 17.32 19.48
CA PHE A 486 -6.21 18.26 19.72
C PHE A 486 -5.28 18.35 18.50
N LEU A 487 -4.89 17.21 17.91
CA LEU A 487 -4.07 17.18 16.71
C LEU A 487 -4.76 17.90 15.53
N GLU A 488 -6.03 17.60 15.27
CA GLU A 488 -6.83 18.24 14.23
C GLU A 488 -6.82 19.77 14.36
N GLN A 489 -7.13 20.28 15.57
CA GLN A 489 -7.15 21.71 15.85
C GLN A 489 -5.75 22.35 15.76
N SER A 490 -4.70 21.63 16.16
CA SER A 490 -3.32 22.13 16.07
C SER A 490 -2.89 22.35 14.60
N PHE A 491 -3.28 21.45 13.69
CA PHE A 491 -2.98 21.59 12.26
C PHE A 491 -3.87 22.62 11.56
N ASP A 492 -5.02 22.95 12.13
CA ASP A 492 -5.90 23.99 11.61
C ASP A 492 -5.44 25.40 12.06
N SER A 493 -4.55 25.48 13.05
CA SER A 493 -3.95 26.73 13.53
C SER A 493 -2.42 26.64 13.58
N PRO A 494 -1.72 26.48 12.44
CA PRO A 494 -0.27 26.29 12.45
C PRO A 494 0.52 27.55 12.83
N ASP A 495 -0.09 28.74 12.75
CA ASP A 495 0.59 30.00 13.04
C ASP A 495 0.65 30.34 14.54
N GLN A 496 -0.27 29.78 15.35
CA GLN A 496 -0.34 30.00 16.81
C GLN A 496 -1.18 28.92 17.51
N PRO A 497 -1.02 28.69 18.82
CA PRO A 497 -1.90 27.82 19.58
C PRO A 497 -3.38 28.17 19.39
N TYR A 498 -4.22 27.21 19.02
CA TYR A 498 -5.64 27.43 18.76
C TYR A 498 -6.37 27.91 20.02
N THR A 499 -5.83 27.57 21.19
CA THR A 499 -6.26 28.03 22.51
C THR A 499 -6.09 29.53 22.72
N ALA A 500 -5.26 30.19 21.90
CA ALA A 500 -5.06 31.64 21.90
C ALA A 500 -5.94 32.37 20.86
N LEU A 501 -6.75 31.64 20.07
CA LEU A 501 -7.63 32.25 19.08
C LEU A 501 -8.77 33.04 19.76
N PRO A 502 -9.17 34.20 19.20
CA PRO A 502 -10.31 34.96 19.72
C PRO A 502 -11.59 34.11 19.72
N GLY A 503 -12.25 34.03 20.88
CA GLY A 503 -13.52 33.29 21.06
C GLY A 503 -13.37 31.83 21.46
N PHE A 504 -12.15 31.33 21.71
CA PHE A 504 -11.93 30.03 22.33
C PHE A 504 -12.24 30.08 23.83
N GLU A 505 -13.22 29.29 24.28
CA GLU A 505 -13.62 29.18 25.69
C GLU A 505 -13.44 27.74 26.19
N PRO A 506 -12.40 27.44 26.98
CA PRO A 506 -12.17 26.09 27.48
C PRO A 506 -13.00 25.78 28.73
N THR A 507 -13.30 24.50 28.93
CA THR A 507 -13.85 24.01 30.20
C THR A 507 -12.73 23.93 31.24
N LEU A 508 -12.93 24.44 32.45
CA LEU A 508 -11.92 24.43 33.51
C LEU A 508 -12.07 23.21 34.43
N ILE A 509 -10.97 22.51 34.69
CA ILE A 509 -10.89 21.27 35.48
C ILE A 509 -9.94 21.45 36.67
N ASP A 510 -10.40 21.10 37.88
CA ASP A 510 -9.57 21.17 39.09
C ASP A 510 -8.56 20.01 39.16
N VAL A 511 -7.27 20.34 39.40
CA VAL A 511 -6.19 19.34 39.54
C VAL A 511 -5.44 19.51 40.87
N TRP A 512 -5.41 18.44 41.68
CA TRP A 512 -4.83 18.42 43.03
C TRP A 512 -3.68 17.42 43.18
N ARG A 513 -2.81 17.63 44.18
CA ARG A 513 -1.65 16.77 44.47
C ARG A 513 -1.99 15.57 45.36
#